data_AF-A0A846W4G8-F1
#
_entry.id   AF-A0A846W4G8-F1
#
_cell.length_a   1.000
_cell.length_b   1.000
_cell.length_c   1.000
_cell.angle_alpha   90.00
_cell.angle_beta   90.00
_cell.angle_gamma   90.00
#
_symmetry.space_group_name_H-M   'P 1'
#
loop_
_entity.id
_entity.type
_entity.pdbx_description
1 polymer ?
#
loop_
_entity_poly.entity_id
_entity_poly.type
_entity_poly.pdbx_seq_one_letter_code
_entity_poly.pdbx_strand_id
1 'polypeptide(L)' 'MGISEYAPGDVVVFSHGPFGGICAVVQSVDTRRSTLGLEFAVGTTHREGGVLREDRHRMTVGFDEVELL' A
#
# COMPACT_ATOMS: atom_id res chain seq x y z
N MET A 1 20.61 -2.79 13.41
CA MET A 1 19.14 -2.77 13.29
C MET A 1 18.75 -1.33 13.03
N GLY A 2 19.02 -0.75 11.87
CA GLY A 2 18.65 -1.21 10.53
C GLY A 2 17.55 -0.25 10.10
N ILE A 3 17.95 0.92 9.59
CA ILE A 3 17.06 1.98 9.13
C ILE A 3 16.07 1.33 8.15
N SER A 4 14.77 1.48 8.40
CA SER A 4 13.74 1.08 7.43
C SER A 4 14.03 1.81 6.12
N GLU A 5 14.14 1.08 5.02
CA GLU A 5 14.28 1.68 3.68
C GLU A 5 13.01 2.39 3.21
N TYR A 6 11.89 2.15 3.90
CA TYR A 6 10.61 2.78 3.62
C TYR A 6 10.49 4.19 4.21
N ALA A 7 9.91 5.09 3.41
CA ALA A 7 9.52 6.44 3.75
C ALA A 7 8.09 6.75 3.23
N PRO A 8 7.37 7.70 3.86
CA PRO A 8 6.11 8.19 3.31
C PRO A 8 6.29 8.73 1.89
N GLY A 9 5.42 8.30 0.97
CA GLY A 9 5.49 8.60 -0.46
C GLY A 9 6.05 7.46 -1.31
N ASP A 10 6.73 6.48 -0.70
CA ASP A 10 7.23 5.32 -1.43
C ASP A 10 6.09 4.49 -2.01
N VAL A 11 6.36 3.90 -3.18
CA VAL A 11 5.46 2.93 -3.81
C VAL A 11 5.99 1.54 -3.50
N VAL A 12 5.11 0.71 -2.94
CA VAL A 12 5.41 -0.68 -2.62
C VAL A 12 4.42 -1.60 -3.33
N VAL A 13 4.80 -2.85 -3.53
CA VAL A 13 3.92 -3.91 -4.03
C VAL A 13 3.70 -4.94 -2.93
N PHE A 14 2.47 -5.43 -2.78
CA PHE A 14 2.20 -6.57 -1.92
C PHE A 14 2.85 -7.84 -2.48
N SER A 15 3.73 -8.48 -1.72
CA SER A 15 4.47 -9.67 -2.17
C SER A 15 3.57 -10.92 -2.25
N HIS A 16 2.59 -11.03 -1.36
CA HIS A 16 1.69 -12.19 -1.29
C HIS A 16 0.35 -11.87 -0.61
N GLY A 17 -0.58 -12.83 -0.63
CA GLY A 17 -1.88 -12.73 0.05
C GLY A 17 -2.99 -12.17 -0.86
N PRO A 18 -4.15 -11.79 -0.29
CA PRO A 18 -5.32 -11.37 -1.06
C PRO A 18 -5.10 -10.14 -1.96
N PHE A 19 -4.12 -9.31 -1.60
CA PHE A 19 -3.75 -8.11 -2.35
C PHE A 19 -2.42 -8.27 -3.13
N GLY A 20 -1.88 -9.50 -3.23
CA GLY A 20 -0.61 -9.76 -3.89
C GLY A 20 -0.56 -9.18 -5.31
N GLY A 21 0.54 -8.49 -5.63
CA GLY A 21 0.74 -7.81 -6.91
C GLY A 21 0.08 -6.42 -7.04
N ILE A 22 -0.65 -5.95 -6.03
CA ILE A 22 -1.22 -4.59 -6.03
C ILE A 22 -0.18 -3.59 -5.52
N CYS A 23 -0.09 -2.43 -6.18
CA CYS A 23 0.74 -1.32 -5.73
C CYS A 23 0.01 -0.47 -4.69
N ALA A 24 0.75 0.01 -3.70
CA ALA A 24 0.27 0.88 -2.64
C ALA A 24 1.27 2.01 -2.38
N VAL A 25 0.78 3.12 -1.83
CA VAL A 25 1.61 4.24 -1.41
C VAL A 25 1.77 4.20 0.12
N VAL A 26 3.01 4.31 0.59
CA VAL A 26 3.31 4.43 2.02
C VAL A 26 2.84 5.80 2.52
N GLN A 27 1.94 5.80 3.51
CA GLN A 27 1.45 7.00 4.18
C GLN A 27 2.16 7.24 5.51
N SER A 28 2.55 6.17 6.21
CA SER A 28 3.24 6.25 7.49
C SER A 28 4.14 5.05 7.73
N VAL A 29 5.18 5.25 8.53
CA VAL A 29 6.16 4.22 8.91
C VAL A 29 6.25 4.18 10.43
N ASP A 30 5.98 3.02 11.03
CA ASP A 30 6.21 2.75 12.44
C ASP A 30 7.37 1.75 12.57
N THR A 31 8.57 2.27 12.79
CA THR A 31 9.79 1.47 12.97
C THR A 31 9.85 0.75 14.32
N ARG A 32 9.02 1.13 15.29
CA ARG A 32 8.96 0.43 16.59
C ARG A 32 8.16 -0.85 16.49
N ARG A 33 7.13 -0.85 15.64
CA ARG A 33 6.26 -2.00 15.39
C ARG A 33 6.62 -2.77 14.12
N SER A 34 7.55 -2.26 13.31
CA SER A 34 7.89 -2.79 11.99
C SER A 34 6.67 -2.85 11.07
N THR A 35 5.87 -1.77 11.05
CA THR A 35 4.64 -1.70 10.25
C THR A 35 4.56 -0.45 9.38
N LEU A 36 3.89 -0.56 8.23
CA LEU A 36 3.58 0.54 7.31
C LEU A 36 2.07 0.81 7.29
N GLY A 37 1.69 2.08 7.24
CA GLY A 37 0.35 2.48 6.84
C GLY A 37 0.33 2.72 5.34
N LEU A 38 -0.54 2.02 4.62
CA LEU A 38 -0.62 2.05 3.16
C LEU A 38 -1.96 2.61 2.68
N GLU A 39 -1.95 3.24 1.51
CA GLU A 39 -3.14 3.62 0.75
C GLU A 39 -3.05 3.04 -0.68
N PHE A 40 -4.08 2.32 -1.12
CA PHE A 40 -4.12 1.67 -2.42
C PHE A 40 -5.54 1.65 -2.98
N ALA A 41 -5.68 1.43 -4.28
CA ALA A 41 -6.97 1.26 -4.94
C ALA A 41 -7.12 -0.17 -5.47
N VAL A 42 -8.33 -0.73 -5.39
CA VAL A 42 -8.64 -2.06 -5.95
C VAL A 42 -9.75 -1.92 -6.98
N GLY A 43 -9.58 -2.63 -8.11
CA GLY A 43 -10.57 -2.72 -9.19
C GLY A 43 -10.36 -1.72 -10.33
N THR A 44 -11.02 -1.98 -11.46
CA THR A 44 -11.11 -1.04 -12.58
C THR A 44 -12.00 0.13 -12.19
N THR A 45 -11.51 1.35 -12.40
CA THR A 45 -12.27 2.58 -12.21
C THR A 45 -13.66 2.47 -12.86
N HIS A 46 -14.70 2.29 -12.05
CA HIS A 46 -16.04 2.13 -12.58
C HIS A 46 -16.57 3.50 -13.00
N ARG A 47 -17.06 3.60 -14.24
CA ARG A 47 -17.70 4.81 -14.75
C ARG A 47 -19.19 4.73 -14.46
N GLU A 48 -19.62 5.27 -13.33
CA GLU A 48 -21.04 5.37 -12.98
C GLU A 48 -21.51 6.80 -13.31
N GLY A 49 -22.45 6.95 -14.25
CA GLY A 49 -22.93 8.28 -14.68
C GLY A 49 -21.85 9.21 -15.27
N GLY A 50 -20.71 8.66 -15.73
CA GLY A 50 -19.59 9.44 -16.27
C GLY A 50 -18.49 9.79 -15.27
N VAL A 51 -18.67 9.48 -13.98
CA VAL A 51 -17.67 9.73 -12.93
C VAL A 51 -16.78 8.50 -12.73
N LEU A 52 -15.47 8.71 -12.77
CA LEU A 52 -14.47 7.71 -12.42
C LEU A 52 -14.44 7.56 -10.89
N ARG A 53 -14.83 6.38 -10.38
CA ARG A 53 -14.75 6.06 -8.95
C ARG A 53 -13.74 4.95 -8.73
N GLU A 54 -12.75 5.22 -7.89
CA GLU A 54 -11.81 4.22 -7.39
C GLU A 54 -12.24 3.80 -5.99
N ASP A 55 -12.17 2.50 -5.70
CA ASP A 55 -12.33 2.01 -4.34
C ASP A 55 -10.98 2.07 -3.64
N ARG A 56 -10.84 3.06 -2.75
CA ARG A 56 -9.58 3.40 -2.10
C ARG A 56 -9.58 2.84 -0.69
N HIS A 57 -8.58 2.01 -0.40
CA HIS A 57 -8.42 1.31 0.86
C HIS A 57 -7.22 1.85 1.62
N ARG A 58 -7.30 1.76 2.96
CA ARG A 58 -6.18 1.97 3.87
C ARG A 58 -5.95 0.72 4.69
N MET A 59 -4.70 0.34 4.83
CA MET A 59 -4.32 -0.86 5.59
C MET A 59 -3.01 -0.66 6.32
N THR A 60 -2.85 -1.35 7.45
CA THR A 60 -1.57 -1.45 8.16
C THR A 60 -0.98 -2.83 7.91
N VAL A 61 0.29 -2.89 7.53
CA VAL A 61 0.99 -4.12 7.15
C VAL A 61 2.35 -4.21 7.81
N GLY A 62 2.91 -5.42 7.91
CA GLY A 62 4.30 -5.66 8.27
C GLY A 62 5.27 -5.27 7.14
N PHE A 63 6.53 -5.01 7.49
CA PHE A 63 7.60 -4.74 6.52
C PHE A 63 7.88 -5.90 5.58
N ASP A 64 7.54 -7.13 5.98
CA ASP A 64 7.74 -8.38 5.24
C ASP A 64 6.60 -8.72 4.26
N GLU A 65 5.49 -7.98 4.30
CA GLU A 65 4.33 -8.23 3.43
C GLU A 65 4.43 -7.49 2.09
N VAL A 66 5.44 -6.62 1.93
CA VAL A 66 5.61 -5.76 0.75
C VAL A 66 7.07 -5.65 0.32
N GLU A 67 7.26 -5.27 -0.94
CA GLU A 67 8.55 -4.95 -1.55
C GLU A 67 8.55 -3.53 -2.12
N LEU A 68 9.68 -2.82 -1.99
CA LEU A 68 9.89 -1.50 -2.58
C LEU A 68 10.04 -1.63 -4.11
N LEU A 69 9.34 -0.76 -4.87
CA LEU A 69 9.42 -0.69 -6.34
C LEU A 69 10.38 0.40 -6.84
#